data_AF-A0AA42NWZ5-F1
#
_entry.id   AF-A0AA42NWZ5-F1
#
_cell.length_a   1.000
_cell.length_b   1.000
_cell.length_c   1.000
_cell.angle_alpha   90.00
_cell.angle_beta   90.00
_cell.angle_gamma   90.00
#
_symmetry.space_group_name_H-M   'P 1'
#
loop_
_entity.id
_entity.type
_entity.pdbx_description
1 polymer ?
#
loop_
_entity_poly.entity_id
_entity_poly.type
_entity_poly.pdbx_seq_one_letter_code
_entity_poly.pdbx_strand_id
1 'polypeptide(L)'
;MKLQKLAAIILAMSPLFTVQMAQAQDNAQKQVELAELAKLPVKTIVPITAKTREQALEQAKVIAANSDADLAEFRIDLLDFANDTKQVIALGQELRQILATKPIIATIRTHNEGGKLTISDADYGKIYQAYLSQPQPFMDMLDVEMFRDQQVVKNTVKLAHDKKVLIVMSNHDFQKTPSEDEIVKRLLKQDELGADILKIAVMPQSKQDVFTLMNATLKVSQQSKKPLLTMSMGKLGTISRIATANMGGSFSFGMIGEASAPGQIDVTQLKQFLKTVQPTQ
;
A
#
# COMPACT_ATOMS: atom_id res chain seq x y z
N MET A 1 4.32 -63.94 45.54
CA MET A 1 3.06 -63.20 45.66
C MET A 1 3.33 -61.71 45.41
N LYS A 2 2.64 -61.16 44.40
CA LYS A 2 2.42 -59.74 44.08
C LYS A 2 3.58 -58.91 43.49
N LEU A 3 3.69 -59.00 42.17
CA LEU A 3 4.12 -57.89 41.29
C LEU A 3 3.12 -56.74 41.43
N GLN A 4 3.60 -55.52 41.69
CA GLN A 4 2.83 -54.29 41.43
C GLN A 4 3.53 -53.52 40.32
N LYS A 5 2.77 -53.34 39.23
CA LYS A 5 3.15 -52.66 37.99
C LYS A 5 3.17 -51.14 38.24
N LEU A 6 4.30 -50.47 37.97
CA LEU A 6 4.28 -49.04 37.66
C LEU A 6 3.79 -48.89 36.21
N ALA A 7 2.59 -48.33 36.03
CA ALA A 7 2.10 -47.90 34.73
C ALA A 7 2.74 -46.54 34.42
N ALA A 8 3.57 -46.50 33.38
CA ALA A 8 3.96 -45.24 32.75
C ALA A 8 2.72 -44.64 32.08
N ILE A 9 2.26 -43.50 32.58
CA ILE A 9 1.26 -42.68 31.90
C ILE A 9 1.97 -42.01 30.73
N ILE A 10 1.96 -42.67 29.57
CA ILE A 10 2.22 -41.99 28.30
C ILE A 10 0.99 -41.12 28.06
N LEU A 11 1.12 -39.82 28.29
CA LEU A 11 0.15 -38.84 27.85
C LEU A 11 0.21 -38.83 26.31
N ALA A 12 -0.58 -39.69 25.66
CA ALA A 12 -0.75 -39.65 24.22
C ALA A 12 -1.47 -38.34 23.89
N MET A 13 -0.71 -37.31 23.53
CA MET A 13 -1.28 -36.15 22.85
C MET A 13 -1.98 -36.67 21.60
N SER A 14 -3.27 -36.39 21.49
CA SER A 14 -4.05 -36.84 20.34
C SER A 14 -3.47 -36.23 19.06
N PRO A 15 -3.50 -36.95 17.92
CA PRO A 15 -3.01 -36.42 16.65
C PRO A 15 -3.69 -35.09 16.27
N LEU A 16 -4.94 -34.90 16.71
CA LEU A 16 -5.69 -33.66 16.54
C LEU A 16 -5.05 -32.46 17.26
N PHE A 17 -4.54 -32.62 18.48
CA PHE A 17 -3.90 -31.52 19.21
C PHE A 17 -2.55 -31.13 18.60
N THR A 18 -1.78 -32.09 18.09
CA THR A 18 -0.52 -31.81 17.38
C THR A 18 -0.76 -31.16 16.02
N VAL A 19 -1.83 -31.52 15.30
CA VAL A 19 -2.20 -30.89 14.02
C VAL A 19 -2.71 -29.46 14.25
N GLN A 20 -3.47 -29.22 15.31
CA GLN A 20 -3.98 -27.88 15.64
C GLN A 20 -2.87 -26.92 16.10
N MET A 21 -1.82 -27.43 16.75
CA MET A 21 -0.62 -26.63 17.07
C MET A 21 0.32 -26.46 15.88
N ALA A 22 0.47 -27.46 15.00
CA ALA A 22 1.24 -27.33 13.77
C ALA A 22 0.59 -26.33 12.78
N GLN A 23 -0.75 -26.29 12.70
CA GLN A 23 -1.48 -25.29 11.92
C GLN A 23 -1.49 -23.89 12.55
N ALA A 24 -1.25 -23.79 13.86
CA ALA A 24 -1.14 -22.50 14.56
C ALA A 24 0.29 -21.90 14.51
N GLN A 25 1.31 -22.67 14.11
CA GLN A 25 2.71 -22.24 14.09
C GLN A 25 3.31 -22.03 12.68
N ASP A 26 2.56 -22.24 11.60
CA ASP A 26 3.04 -22.02 10.23
C ASP A 26 2.25 -20.96 9.46
N ASN A 27 1.80 -19.92 10.17
CA ASN A 27 1.31 -18.69 9.54
C ASN A 27 2.48 -17.72 9.29
N ALA A 28 3.56 -18.24 8.71
CA ALA A 28 4.62 -17.40 8.17
C ALA A 28 3.99 -16.53 7.09
N GLN A 29 3.79 -15.25 7.39
CA GLN A 29 3.23 -14.27 6.47
C GLN A 29 4.02 -14.36 5.16
N LYS A 30 3.40 -14.90 4.11
CA LYS A 30 4.06 -15.07 2.82
C LYS A 30 4.45 -13.68 2.33
N GLN A 31 5.75 -13.47 2.16
CA GLN A 31 6.28 -12.19 1.74
C GLN A 31 5.66 -11.80 0.38
N VAL A 32 5.22 -10.55 0.26
CA VAL A 32 4.69 -10.02 -0.99
C VAL A 32 5.81 -9.96 -2.02
N GLU A 33 5.62 -10.64 -3.15
CA GLU A 33 6.55 -10.63 -4.26
C GLU A 33 6.23 -9.46 -5.21
N LEU A 34 7.10 -8.44 -5.21
CA LEU A 34 6.95 -7.26 -6.08
C LEU A 34 6.76 -7.64 -7.55
N ALA A 35 7.45 -8.68 -8.02
CA ALA A 35 7.34 -9.15 -9.40
C ALA A 35 5.92 -9.62 -9.74
N GLU A 36 5.21 -10.27 -8.83
CA GLU A 36 3.82 -10.71 -9.05
C GLU A 36 2.84 -9.53 -9.06
N LEU A 37 3.10 -8.52 -8.22
CA LEU A 37 2.29 -7.30 -8.20
C LEU A 37 2.53 -6.42 -9.42
N ALA A 38 3.72 -6.45 -9.99
CA ALA A 38 4.07 -5.70 -11.20
C ALA A 38 3.45 -6.27 -12.48
N LYS A 39 3.04 -7.54 -12.48
CA LYS A 39 2.45 -8.20 -13.66
C LYS A 39 1.07 -7.64 -13.98
N LEU A 40 0.81 -7.53 -15.27
CA LEU A 40 -0.54 -7.31 -15.78
C LEU A 40 -1.48 -8.47 -15.39
N PRO A 41 -2.79 -8.20 -15.19
CA PRO A 41 -3.45 -6.90 -15.24
C PRO A 41 -2.98 -5.96 -14.12
N VAL A 42 -3.04 -4.65 -14.39
CA VAL A 42 -2.82 -3.57 -13.39
C VAL A 42 -3.56 -3.89 -12.10
N LYS A 43 -2.86 -3.74 -10.97
CA LYS A 43 -3.43 -4.01 -9.65
C LYS A 43 -4.22 -2.82 -9.14
N THR A 44 -5.37 -3.09 -8.54
CA THR A 44 -6.23 -2.10 -7.91
C THR A 44 -5.88 -1.97 -6.43
N ILE A 45 -5.88 -0.73 -5.95
CA ILE A 45 -5.67 -0.40 -4.54
C ILE A 45 -6.96 0.25 -4.04
N VAL A 46 -7.49 -0.20 -2.91
CA VAL A 46 -8.62 0.43 -2.24
C VAL A 46 -8.17 0.99 -0.88
N PRO A 47 -8.34 2.29 -0.63
CA PRO A 47 -7.94 2.89 0.64
C PRO A 47 -8.98 2.63 1.74
N ILE A 48 -8.50 2.39 2.95
CA ILE A 48 -9.26 2.46 4.20
C ILE A 48 -9.17 3.90 4.69
N THR A 49 -10.24 4.67 4.51
CA THR A 49 -10.33 6.10 4.86
C THR A 49 -11.22 6.32 6.09
N ALA A 50 -10.92 5.61 7.16
CA ALA A 50 -11.68 5.62 8.41
C ALA A 50 -11.16 6.68 9.39
N LYS A 51 -12.04 7.18 10.26
CA LYS A 51 -11.67 8.04 11.40
C LYS A 51 -11.52 7.26 12.70
N THR A 52 -12.36 6.24 12.88
CA THR A 52 -12.37 5.40 14.08
C THR A 52 -11.91 3.97 13.78
N ARG A 53 -11.56 3.24 14.85
CA ARG A 53 -11.20 1.82 14.76
C ARG A 53 -12.31 0.99 14.13
N GLU A 54 -13.55 1.16 14.58
CA GLU A 54 -14.71 0.38 14.12
C GLU A 54 -14.95 0.57 12.61
N GLN A 55 -14.86 1.82 12.14
CA GLN A 55 -14.96 2.14 10.72
C GLN A 55 -13.84 1.48 9.90
N ALA A 56 -12.61 1.49 10.41
CA ALA A 56 -11.46 0.88 9.74
C ALA A 56 -11.64 -0.64 9.59
N LEU A 57 -12.08 -1.31 10.67
CA LEU A 57 -12.34 -2.75 10.65
C LEU A 57 -13.48 -3.12 9.69
N GLU A 58 -14.54 -2.30 9.62
CA GLU A 58 -15.64 -2.56 8.69
C GLU A 58 -15.22 -2.39 7.24
N GLN A 59 -14.50 -1.31 6.91
CA GLN A 59 -13.95 -1.12 5.57
C GLN A 59 -12.98 -2.24 5.18
N ALA A 60 -12.15 -2.71 6.12
CA ALA A 60 -11.24 -3.83 5.89
C ALA A 60 -11.98 -5.14 5.56
N LYS A 61 -13.10 -5.43 6.24
CA LYS A 61 -13.93 -6.61 5.91
C LYS A 61 -14.52 -6.51 4.51
N VAL A 62 -15.02 -5.34 4.14
CA VAL A 62 -15.56 -5.09 2.80
C VAL A 62 -14.47 -5.26 1.73
N ILE A 63 -13.27 -4.71 1.97
CA ILE A 63 -12.12 -4.89 1.08
C ILE A 63 -11.71 -6.35 1.01
N ALA A 64 -11.63 -7.06 2.14
CA ALA A 64 -11.26 -8.47 2.19
C ALA A 64 -12.21 -9.35 1.37
N ALA A 65 -13.52 -9.07 1.43
CA ALA A 65 -14.54 -9.81 0.70
C ALA A 65 -14.60 -9.47 -0.80
N ASN A 66 -14.01 -8.36 -1.24
CA ASN A 66 -14.05 -7.93 -2.64
C ASN A 66 -12.83 -8.44 -3.43
N SER A 67 -13.05 -9.34 -4.39
CA SER A 67 -11.99 -9.90 -5.23
C SER A 67 -11.36 -8.91 -6.22
N ASP A 68 -12.05 -7.81 -6.53
CA ASP A 68 -11.57 -6.78 -7.44
C ASP A 68 -10.63 -5.78 -6.78
N ALA A 69 -10.51 -5.78 -5.45
CA ALA A 69 -9.51 -5.01 -4.72
C ALA A 69 -8.24 -5.85 -4.53
N ASP A 70 -7.18 -5.63 -5.29
CA ASP A 70 -5.97 -6.46 -5.14
C ASP A 70 -5.18 -6.11 -3.87
N LEU A 71 -5.19 -4.85 -3.44
CA LEU A 71 -4.48 -4.34 -2.26
C LEU A 71 -5.36 -3.40 -1.43
N ALA A 72 -5.03 -3.27 -0.14
CA ALA A 72 -5.57 -2.25 0.75
C ALA A 72 -4.52 -1.16 1.07
N GLU A 73 -4.91 0.11 1.07
CA GLU A 73 -4.09 1.20 1.63
C GLU A 73 -4.66 1.66 2.98
N PHE A 74 -3.91 1.48 4.06
CA PHE A 74 -4.29 1.98 5.38
C PHE A 74 -3.86 3.44 5.53
N ARG A 75 -4.83 4.36 5.40
CA ARG A 75 -4.62 5.81 5.54
C ARG A 75 -4.64 6.25 7.00
N ILE A 76 -3.48 6.12 7.64
CA ILE A 76 -3.28 6.39 9.07
C ILE A 76 -3.58 7.85 9.40
N ASP A 77 -3.22 8.78 8.51
CA ASP A 77 -3.41 10.21 8.72
C ASP A 77 -4.88 10.64 8.88
N LEU A 78 -5.84 9.79 8.50
CA LEU A 78 -7.27 10.09 8.58
C LEU A 78 -7.91 9.68 9.92
N LEU A 79 -7.20 8.92 10.75
CA LEU A 79 -7.67 8.48 12.07
C LEU A 79 -7.69 9.63 13.07
N ASP A 80 -8.69 9.66 13.94
CA ASP A 80 -8.78 10.66 15.02
C ASP A 80 -7.63 10.50 16.04
N PHE A 81 -7.04 9.30 16.11
CA PHE A 81 -5.91 8.95 16.97
C PHE A 81 -4.61 8.69 16.19
N ALA A 82 -4.45 9.30 15.00
CA ALA A 82 -3.26 9.11 14.15
C ALA A 82 -1.92 9.40 14.86
N ASN A 83 -1.92 10.26 15.89
CA ASN A 83 -0.74 10.58 16.70
C ASN A 83 -0.41 9.53 17.78
N ASP A 84 -1.32 8.60 18.08
CA ASP A 84 -1.08 7.53 19.04
C ASP A 84 -0.52 6.30 18.30
N THR A 85 0.80 6.22 18.24
CA THR A 85 1.55 5.13 17.61
C THR A 85 1.12 3.76 18.13
N LYS A 86 0.80 3.60 19.43
CA LYS A 86 0.41 2.30 19.99
C LYS A 86 -0.97 1.89 19.50
N GLN A 87 -1.93 2.81 19.49
CA GLN A 87 -3.27 2.53 18.96
C GLN A 87 -3.25 2.24 17.47
N VAL A 88 -2.44 2.96 16.68
CA VAL A 88 -2.28 2.69 15.24
C VAL A 88 -1.68 1.30 15.00
N ILE A 89 -0.64 0.90 15.75
CA ILE A 89 -0.06 -0.44 15.65
C ILE A 89 -1.11 -1.51 15.98
N ALA A 90 -1.85 -1.33 17.08
CA ALA A 90 -2.88 -2.28 17.50
C ALA A 90 -3.93 -2.46 16.39
N LEU A 91 -4.51 -1.36 15.89
CA LEU A 91 -5.45 -1.41 14.76
C LEU A 91 -4.80 -2.05 13.52
N GLY A 92 -3.55 -1.70 13.18
CA GLY A 92 -2.83 -2.29 12.05
C GLY A 92 -2.78 -3.82 12.12
N GLN A 93 -2.53 -4.39 13.31
CA GLN A 93 -2.55 -5.85 13.50
C GLN A 93 -3.94 -6.46 13.30
N GLU A 94 -4.99 -5.78 13.74
CA GLU A 94 -6.37 -6.23 13.50
C GLU A 94 -6.74 -6.18 12.02
N LEU A 95 -6.31 -5.12 11.31
CA LEU A 95 -6.47 -5.01 9.86
C LEU A 95 -5.75 -6.14 9.13
N ARG A 96 -4.52 -6.48 9.55
CA ARG A 96 -3.78 -7.63 9.02
C ARG A 96 -4.56 -8.94 9.17
N GLN A 97 -5.15 -9.18 10.34
CA GLN A 97 -5.95 -10.39 10.56
C GLN A 97 -7.17 -10.47 9.63
N ILE A 98 -7.86 -9.33 9.40
CA ILE A 98 -9.05 -9.28 8.53
C ILE A 98 -8.67 -9.42 7.05
N LEU A 99 -7.63 -8.72 6.60
CA LEU A 99 -7.20 -8.72 5.20
C LEU A 99 -6.43 -9.98 4.81
N ALA A 100 -5.98 -10.75 5.81
CA ALA A 100 -5.27 -12.01 5.65
C ALA A 100 -4.09 -11.88 4.67
N THR A 101 -4.22 -12.50 3.49
CA THR A 101 -3.18 -12.52 2.44
C THR A 101 -3.20 -11.29 1.53
N LYS A 102 -4.22 -10.43 1.62
CA LYS A 102 -4.31 -9.21 0.80
C LYS A 102 -3.24 -8.21 1.25
N PRO A 103 -2.38 -7.70 0.33
CA PRO A 103 -1.31 -6.80 0.73
C PRO A 103 -1.81 -5.48 1.32
N ILE A 104 -1.08 -4.97 2.31
CA ILE A 104 -1.37 -3.72 3.00
C ILE A 104 -0.26 -2.70 2.76
N ILE A 105 -0.64 -1.52 2.26
CA ILE A 105 0.20 -0.33 2.21
C ILE A 105 -0.11 0.54 3.42
N ALA A 106 0.84 0.72 4.35
CA ALA A 106 0.71 1.69 5.42
C ALA A 106 1.10 3.08 4.92
N THR A 107 0.22 4.07 5.09
CA THR A 107 0.43 5.42 4.56
C THR A 107 0.11 6.48 5.61
N ILE A 108 1.11 7.29 5.95
CA ILE A 108 0.90 8.62 6.52
C ILE A 108 1.02 9.62 5.38
N ARG A 109 -0.12 10.14 4.91
CA ARG A 109 -0.13 11.30 4.03
C ARG A 109 -0.07 12.56 4.89
N THR A 110 0.94 13.39 4.68
CA THR A 110 1.12 14.60 5.48
C THR A 110 0.23 15.72 4.96
N HIS A 111 -0.04 16.72 5.80
CA HIS A 111 -0.76 17.92 5.39
C HIS A 111 -0.12 18.61 4.16
N ASN A 112 1.21 18.61 4.06
CA ASN A 112 1.94 19.22 2.95
C ASN A 112 1.66 18.52 1.61
N GLU A 113 1.35 17.23 1.64
CA GLU A 113 0.94 16.44 0.47
C GLU A 113 -0.57 16.12 0.50
N GLY A 114 -1.41 16.95 1.12
CA GLY A 114 -2.88 16.86 1.03
C GLY A 114 -3.56 15.85 1.98
N GLY A 115 -2.82 15.34 2.96
CA GLY A 115 -3.36 14.53 4.06
C GLY A 115 -3.82 15.39 5.24
N LYS A 116 -4.11 14.75 6.38
CA LYS A 116 -4.61 15.46 7.58
C LYS A 116 -3.60 15.60 8.70
N LEU A 117 -2.49 14.86 8.65
CA LEU A 117 -1.50 14.86 9.73
C LEU A 117 -0.41 15.90 9.48
N THR A 118 -0.28 16.87 10.39
CA THR A 118 0.88 17.77 10.44
C THR A 118 1.93 17.15 11.34
N ILE A 119 3.10 16.81 10.79
CA ILE A 119 4.15 16.10 11.53
C ILE A 119 5.54 16.48 11.01
N SER A 120 6.47 16.66 11.95
CA SER A 120 7.88 16.94 11.66
C SER A 120 8.54 15.75 10.95
N ASP A 121 9.62 15.99 10.21
CA ASP A 121 10.38 14.92 9.56
C ASP A 121 10.97 13.94 10.59
N ALA A 122 11.45 14.47 11.72
CA ALA A 122 12.00 13.65 12.80
C ALA A 122 10.95 12.71 13.40
N ASP A 123 9.74 13.19 13.68
CA ASP A 123 8.68 12.36 14.26
C ASP A 123 8.07 11.41 13.22
N TYR A 124 8.00 11.81 11.94
CA TYR A 124 7.64 10.92 10.84
C TYR A 124 8.56 9.70 10.79
N GLY A 125 9.89 9.92 10.85
CA GLY A 125 10.89 8.86 10.91
C GLY A 125 10.75 7.97 12.15
N LYS A 126 10.56 8.56 13.35
CA LYS A 126 10.37 7.81 14.60
C LYS A 126 9.13 6.93 14.60
N ILE A 127 8.01 7.45 14.08
CA ILE A 127 6.75 6.69 14.00
C ILE A 127 6.93 5.50 13.06
N TYR A 128 7.50 5.70 11.88
CA TYR A 128 7.78 4.61 10.94
C TYR A 128 8.79 3.60 11.51
N GLN A 129 9.80 4.05 12.23
CA GLN A 129 10.70 3.16 12.97
C GLN A 129 9.92 2.31 13.97
N ALA A 130 8.98 2.87 14.73
CA ALA A 130 8.16 2.12 15.68
C ALA A 130 7.27 1.06 14.99
N TYR A 131 6.70 1.39 13.83
CA TYR A 131 5.90 0.45 13.02
C TYR A 131 6.76 -0.71 12.47
N LEU A 132 7.93 -0.40 11.93
CA LEU A 132 8.85 -1.39 11.35
C LEU A 132 9.58 -2.23 12.41
N SER A 133 9.72 -1.72 13.64
CA SER A 133 10.39 -2.44 14.73
C SER A 133 9.52 -3.50 15.40
N GLN A 134 8.24 -3.61 15.03
CA GLN A 134 7.39 -4.70 15.52
C GLN A 134 7.95 -6.06 15.09
N PRO A 135 7.83 -7.13 15.91
CA PRO A 135 8.27 -8.47 15.54
C PRO A 135 7.64 -8.95 14.23
N GLN A 136 6.37 -8.60 14.03
CA GLN A 136 5.63 -8.79 12.80
C GLN A 136 5.03 -7.44 12.37
N PRO A 137 5.64 -6.74 11.40
CA PRO A 137 5.05 -5.53 10.84
C PRO A 137 3.67 -5.83 10.25
N PHE A 138 2.69 -4.97 10.51
CA PHE A 138 1.32 -5.19 10.03
C PHE A 138 1.16 -4.92 8.52
N MET A 139 2.15 -4.26 7.89
CA MET A 139 2.14 -3.86 6.49
C MET A 139 3.12 -4.69 5.66
N ASP A 140 2.82 -4.82 4.36
CA ASP A 140 3.77 -5.37 3.39
C ASP A 140 4.50 -4.25 2.64
N MET A 141 3.92 -3.05 2.63
CA MET A 141 4.49 -1.86 2.02
C MET A 141 4.31 -0.63 2.90
N LEU A 142 5.24 0.31 2.76
CA LEU A 142 5.21 1.59 3.44
C LEU A 142 5.28 2.71 2.41
N ASP A 143 4.33 3.65 2.46
CA ASP A 143 4.38 4.87 1.65
C ASP A 143 5.30 5.90 2.30
N VAL A 144 6.33 6.33 1.58
CA VAL A 144 7.33 7.30 2.04
C VAL A 144 7.34 8.51 1.11
N GLU A 145 7.03 9.69 1.66
CA GLU A 145 7.06 10.95 0.92
C GLU A 145 8.50 11.34 0.55
N MET A 146 8.79 11.54 -0.73
CA MET A 146 10.16 11.73 -1.22
C MET A 146 10.80 13.06 -0.81
N PHE A 147 9.97 14.08 -0.53
CA PHE A 147 10.44 15.44 -0.21
C PHE A 147 10.61 15.70 1.29
N ARG A 148 10.50 14.67 2.13
CA ARG A 148 10.95 14.74 3.53
C ARG A 148 12.46 14.86 3.60
N ASP A 149 12.98 15.19 4.78
CA ASP A 149 14.43 15.17 5.03
C ASP A 149 15.09 13.89 4.47
N GLN A 150 16.16 14.08 3.68
CA GLN A 150 16.77 12.97 2.94
C GLN A 150 17.38 11.91 3.86
N GLN A 151 17.87 12.30 5.05
CA GLN A 151 18.43 11.34 5.98
C GLN A 151 17.32 10.50 6.62
N VAL A 152 16.18 11.13 6.96
CA VAL A 152 14.98 10.41 7.40
C VAL A 152 14.52 9.42 6.33
N VAL A 153 14.37 9.85 5.07
CA VAL A 153 13.96 8.97 3.96
C VAL A 153 14.92 7.79 3.83
N LYS A 154 16.23 8.03 3.73
CA LYS A 154 17.23 6.96 3.60
C LYS A 154 17.20 5.96 4.76
N ASN A 155 17.09 6.45 5.99
CA ASN A 155 17.02 5.60 7.17
C ASN A 155 15.75 4.75 7.18
N THR A 156 14.61 5.34 6.83
CA THR A 156 13.33 4.63 6.72
C THR A 156 13.37 3.56 5.63
N VAL A 157 13.87 3.89 4.44
CA VAL A 157 14.00 2.92 3.32
C VAL A 157 14.87 1.75 3.75
N LYS A 158 16.05 2.02 4.32
CA LYS A 158 16.95 0.97 4.79
C LYS A 158 16.26 0.07 5.83
N LEU A 159 15.60 0.64 6.83
CA LEU A 159 14.93 -0.12 7.87
C LEU A 159 13.77 -0.95 7.31
N ALA A 160 13.00 -0.41 6.38
CA ALA A 160 11.91 -1.14 5.74
C ALA A 160 12.43 -2.37 4.99
N HIS A 161 13.51 -2.21 4.21
CA HIS A 161 14.15 -3.31 3.50
C HIS A 161 14.75 -4.35 4.45
N ASP A 162 15.42 -3.93 5.54
CA ASP A 162 15.91 -4.84 6.59
C ASP A 162 14.76 -5.68 7.20
N LYS A 163 13.54 -5.11 7.22
CA LYS A 163 12.30 -5.73 7.71
C LYS A 163 11.47 -6.39 6.60
N LYS A 164 11.99 -6.46 5.37
CA LYS A 164 11.33 -7.04 4.20
C LYS A 164 9.99 -6.37 3.84
N VAL A 165 9.84 -5.10 4.19
CA VAL A 165 8.71 -4.23 3.81
C VAL A 165 9.11 -3.41 2.59
N LEU A 166 8.27 -3.41 1.56
CA LEU A 166 8.52 -2.68 0.31
C LEU A 166 8.24 -1.18 0.47
N ILE A 167 8.93 -0.34 -0.31
CA ILE A 167 8.75 1.11 -0.30
C ILE A 167 7.93 1.57 -1.50
N VAL A 168 6.78 2.20 -1.23
CA VAL A 168 6.07 3.04 -2.19
C VAL A 168 6.56 4.47 -1.98
N MET A 169 7.53 4.91 -2.77
CA MET A 169 8.01 6.28 -2.62
C MET A 169 7.12 7.23 -3.39
N SER A 170 6.65 8.28 -2.74
CA SER A 170 5.52 9.06 -3.23
C SER A 170 5.80 10.56 -3.31
N ASN A 171 5.11 11.22 -4.23
CA ASN A 171 4.98 12.66 -4.27
C ASN A 171 3.58 13.05 -4.74
N HIS A 172 3.01 14.09 -4.13
CA HIS A 172 1.71 14.64 -4.52
C HIS A 172 1.80 16.14 -4.78
N ASP A 173 1.22 16.60 -5.89
CA ASP A 173 1.00 18.01 -6.19
C ASP A 173 -0.51 18.25 -6.33
N PHE A 174 -1.11 18.83 -5.28
CA PHE A 174 -2.54 19.13 -5.25
C PHE A 174 -2.90 20.44 -5.97
N GLN A 175 -1.91 21.20 -6.44
CA GLN A 175 -2.13 22.52 -7.03
C GLN A 175 -2.04 22.48 -8.56
N LYS A 176 -1.10 21.70 -9.10
CA LYS A 176 -0.81 21.69 -10.53
C LYS A 176 -0.24 20.35 -11.02
N THR A 177 -0.04 20.30 -12.33
CA THR A 177 0.77 19.28 -12.98
C THR A 177 2.13 19.89 -13.34
N PRO A 178 3.25 19.39 -12.78
CA PRO A 178 4.59 19.79 -13.21
C PRO A 178 4.83 19.45 -14.69
N SER A 179 5.90 19.98 -15.27
CA SER A 179 6.29 19.59 -16.64
C SER A 179 6.61 18.09 -16.73
N GLU A 180 6.50 17.52 -17.92
CA GLU A 180 6.82 16.11 -18.17
C GLU A 180 8.21 15.75 -17.63
N ASP A 181 9.24 16.56 -17.95
CA ASP A 181 10.61 16.29 -17.52
C ASP A 181 10.78 16.37 -15.99
N GLU A 182 10.06 17.25 -15.30
CA GLU A 182 10.08 17.31 -13.85
C GLU A 182 9.41 16.07 -13.23
N ILE A 183 8.31 15.59 -13.80
CA ILE A 183 7.66 14.34 -13.36
C ILE A 183 8.61 13.15 -13.56
N VAL A 184 9.22 13.03 -14.74
CA VAL A 184 10.20 11.98 -15.06
C VAL A 184 11.36 12.02 -14.08
N LYS A 185 11.95 13.21 -13.86
CA LYS A 185 13.06 13.41 -12.92
C LYS A 185 12.70 12.98 -11.50
N ARG A 186 11.49 13.31 -11.01
CA ARG A 186 11.05 12.90 -9.67
C ARG A 186 10.90 11.39 -9.56
N LEU A 187 10.27 10.74 -10.52
CA LEU A 187 10.09 9.28 -10.51
C LEU A 187 11.43 8.54 -10.58
N LEU A 188 12.35 8.97 -11.45
CA LEU A 188 13.70 8.38 -11.49
C LEU A 188 14.49 8.67 -10.20
N LYS A 189 14.27 9.83 -9.58
CA LYS A 189 14.87 10.13 -8.27
C LYS A 189 14.35 9.21 -7.16
N GLN A 190 13.08 8.82 -7.20
CA GLN A 190 12.54 7.83 -6.27
C GLN A 190 13.25 6.48 -6.42
N ASP A 191 13.53 6.05 -7.65
CA ASP A 191 14.30 4.84 -7.94
C ASP A 191 15.71 4.91 -7.32
N GLU A 192 16.42 6.02 -7.55
CA GLU A 192 17.74 6.28 -6.94
C GLU A 192 17.73 6.28 -5.40
N LEU A 193 16.61 6.67 -4.79
CA LEU A 193 16.45 6.69 -3.33
C LEU A 193 16.06 5.32 -2.75
N GLY A 194 15.96 4.28 -3.58
CA GLY A 194 15.70 2.91 -3.16
C GLY A 194 14.21 2.56 -3.11
N ALA A 195 13.35 3.26 -3.86
CA ALA A 195 11.95 2.89 -3.98
C ALA A 195 11.76 1.52 -4.65
N ASP A 196 10.74 0.79 -4.21
CA ASP A 196 10.27 -0.43 -4.88
C ASP A 196 9.16 -0.12 -5.89
N ILE A 197 8.30 0.86 -5.57
CA ILE A 197 7.23 1.36 -6.42
C ILE A 197 7.36 2.88 -6.51
N LEU A 198 7.33 3.41 -7.75
CA LEU A 198 7.47 4.84 -8.03
C LEU A 198 6.07 5.48 -8.13
N LYS A 199 5.74 6.40 -7.23
CA LYS A 199 4.40 7.01 -7.11
C LYS A 199 4.43 8.51 -7.29
N ILE A 200 3.55 9.02 -8.16
CA ILE A 200 3.26 10.45 -8.25
C ILE A 200 1.79 10.72 -8.54
N ALA A 201 1.21 11.69 -7.85
CA ALA A 201 -0.16 12.16 -8.11
C ALA A 201 -0.16 13.68 -8.33
N VAL A 202 -0.79 14.14 -9.39
CA VAL A 202 -0.77 15.56 -9.80
C VAL A 202 -2.17 16.08 -10.09
N MET A 203 -2.40 17.39 -9.89
CA MET A 203 -3.68 18.02 -10.15
C MET A 203 -3.69 18.66 -11.55
N PRO A 204 -4.51 18.17 -12.49
CA PRO A 204 -4.60 18.77 -13.82
C PRO A 204 -5.44 20.06 -13.78
N GLN A 205 -4.96 21.10 -14.44
CA GLN A 205 -5.69 22.34 -14.71
C GLN A 205 -6.19 22.38 -16.16
N SER A 206 -5.73 21.46 -17.00
CA SER A 206 -6.10 21.35 -18.41
C SER A 206 -6.10 19.89 -18.88
N LYS A 207 -6.69 19.63 -20.07
CA LYS A 207 -6.57 18.31 -20.71
C LYS A 207 -5.11 18.00 -21.08
N GLN A 208 -4.32 19.02 -21.41
CA GLN A 208 -2.91 18.88 -21.73
C GLN A 208 -2.11 18.37 -20.52
N ASP A 209 -2.49 18.77 -19.31
CA ASP A 209 -1.86 18.31 -18.07
C ASP A 209 -2.06 16.80 -17.88
N VAL A 210 -3.26 16.29 -18.19
CA VAL A 210 -3.54 14.84 -18.14
C VAL A 210 -2.64 14.08 -19.10
N PHE A 211 -2.47 14.58 -20.33
CA PHE A 211 -1.53 14.00 -21.29
C PHE A 211 -0.08 14.12 -20.83
N THR A 212 0.29 15.23 -20.20
CA THR A 212 1.65 15.47 -19.67
C THR A 212 2.02 14.39 -18.66
N LEU A 213 1.13 14.06 -17.72
CA LEU A 213 1.36 12.95 -16.81
C LEU A 213 1.45 11.61 -17.55
N MET A 214 0.50 11.30 -18.43
CA MET A 214 0.47 10.02 -19.13
C MET A 214 1.73 9.78 -19.97
N ASN A 215 2.23 10.82 -20.64
CA ASN A 215 3.49 10.79 -21.39
C ASN A 215 4.68 10.56 -20.46
N ALA A 216 4.73 11.24 -19.31
CA ALA A 216 5.78 11.01 -18.32
C ALA A 216 5.78 9.57 -17.79
N THR A 217 4.60 8.99 -17.52
CA THR A 217 4.46 7.58 -17.13
C THR A 217 5.03 6.63 -18.18
N LEU A 218 4.69 6.85 -19.46
CA LEU A 218 5.21 6.06 -20.58
C LEU A 218 6.73 6.19 -20.73
N LYS A 219 7.25 7.41 -20.61
CA LYS A 219 8.68 7.69 -20.71
C LYS A 219 9.47 7.02 -19.59
N VAL A 220 8.96 7.02 -18.36
CA VAL A 220 9.59 6.34 -17.22
C VAL A 220 9.49 4.83 -17.33
N SER A 221 8.37 4.28 -17.81
CA SER A 221 8.21 2.82 -17.96
C SER A 221 9.19 2.20 -18.96
N GLN A 222 9.74 3.01 -19.86
CA GLN A 222 10.81 2.62 -20.80
C GLN A 222 12.23 2.77 -20.22
N GLN A 223 12.38 3.51 -19.11
CA GLN A 223 13.68 3.85 -18.51
C GLN A 223 13.94 3.11 -17.19
N SER A 224 12.90 2.82 -16.41
CA SER A 224 12.98 2.06 -15.16
C SER A 224 12.18 0.77 -15.24
N LYS A 225 12.68 -0.29 -14.60
CA LYS A 225 11.98 -1.57 -14.43
C LYS A 225 11.08 -1.58 -13.20
N LYS A 226 11.07 -0.50 -12.40
CA LYS A 226 10.27 -0.40 -11.20
C LYS A 226 8.78 -0.19 -11.56
N PRO A 227 7.86 -0.85 -10.85
CA PRO A 227 6.43 -0.62 -11.00
C PRO A 227 6.04 0.84 -10.78
N LEU A 228 5.07 1.31 -11.56
CA LEU A 228 4.62 2.70 -11.58
C LEU A 228 3.20 2.84 -11.02
N LEU A 229 3.01 3.85 -10.17
CA LEU A 229 1.73 4.26 -9.59
C LEU A 229 1.53 5.77 -9.82
N THR A 230 1.15 6.12 -11.03
CA THR A 230 0.99 7.52 -11.46
C THR A 230 -0.48 7.85 -11.65
N MET A 231 -0.95 9.01 -11.22
CA MET A 231 -2.34 9.42 -11.50
C MET A 231 -2.53 10.94 -11.60
N SER A 232 -3.40 11.32 -12.52
CA SER A 232 -3.92 12.67 -12.63
C SER A 232 -5.20 12.72 -11.80
N MET A 233 -5.23 13.62 -10.83
CA MET A 233 -6.33 13.71 -9.87
C MET A 233 -7.56 14.42 -10.45
N GLY A 234 -8.66 14.40 -9.70
CA GLY A 234 -9.91 15.05 -10.09
C GLY A 234 -10.63 14.36 -11.24
N LYS A 235 -11.84 14.86 -11.55
CA LYS A 235 -12.68 14.32 -12.64
C LYS A 235 -12.01 14.42 -14.02
N LEU A 236 -11.20 15.46 -14.23
CA LEU A 236 -10.47 15.67 -15.49
C LEU A 236 -9.41 14.58 -15.70
N GLY A 237 -8.74 14.15 -14.63
CA GLY A 237 -7.69 13.16 -14.66
C GLY A 237 -8.17 11.70 -14.61
N THR A 238 -9.47 11.43 -14.45
CA THR A 238 -10.03 10.08 -14.31
C THR A 238 -9.52 9.10 -15.37
N ILE A 239 -9.35 9.54 -16.62
CA ILE A 239 -8.84 8.69 -17.71
C ILE A 239 -7.44 8.13 -17.43
N SER A 240 -6.59 8.87 -16.71
CA SER A 240 -5.24 8.39 -16.35
C SER A 240 -5.27 7.15 -15.47
N ARG A 241 -6.33 6.98 -14.65
CA ARG A 241 -6.51 5.79 -13.79
C ARG A 241 -6.80 4.52 -14.59
N ILE A 242 -7.35 4.68 -15.80
CA ILE A 242 -7.70 3.58 -16.71
C ILE A 242 -6.57 3.34 -17.69
N ALA A 243 -6.16 4.40 -18.40
CA ALA A 243 -5.13 4.33 -19.44
C ALA A 243 -3.73 3.97 -18.90
N THR A 244 -3.53 3.99 -17.58
CA THR A 244 -2.29 3.53 -16.93
C THR A 244 -1.85 2.13 -17.40
N ALA A 245 -2.81 1.23 -17.70
CA ALA A 245 -2.54 -0.10 -18.25
C ALA A 245 -1.80 -0.06 -19.60
N ASN A 246 -2.00 1.00 -20.38
CA ASN A 246 -1.36 1.21 -21.68
C ASN A 246 -0.06 2.03 -21.57
N MET A 247 0.06 2.87 -20.54
CA MET A 247 1.21 3.76 -20.35
C MET A 247 2.37 3.11 -19.57
N GLY A 248 2.24 1.84 -19.16
CA GLY A 248 3.24 1.12 -18.38
C GLY A 248 3.10 1.29 -16.86
N GLY A 249 1.95 1.78 -16.39
CA GLY A 249 1.60 1.75 -14.98
C GLY A 249 1.28 0.34 -14.49
N SER A 250 1.54 0.08 -13.21
CA SER A 250 1.32 -1.23 -12.57
C SER A 250 0.17 -1.21 -11.57
N PHE A 251 -0.18 -0.03 -11.06
CA PHE A 251 -1.20 0.14 -10.02
C PHE A 251 -2.19 1.26 -10.36
N SER A 252 -3.41 1.13 -9.86
CA SER A 252 -4.43 2.19 -9.93
C SER A 252 -5.33 2.17 -8.69
N PHE A 253 -5.73 3.36 -8.20
CA PHE A 253 -6.64 3.45 -7.06
C PHE A 253 -8.10 3.42 -7.50
N GLY A 254 -8.85 2.49 -6.91
CA GLY A 254 -10.30 2.45 -6.92
C GLY A 254 -10.86 2.78 -5.54
N MET A 255 -12.17 2.70 -5.41
CA MET A 255 -12.89 2.90 -4.15
C MET A 255 -14.01 1.87 -3.99
N ILE A 256 -14.51 1.70 -2.77
CA ILE A 256 -15.75 0.96 -2.50
C ILE A 256 -16.69 1.88 -1.73
N GLY A 257 -17.98 1.86 -2.10
CA GLY A 257 -19.01 2.67 -1.44
C GLY A 257 -19.31 3.96 -2.18
N GLU A 258 -19.40 5.09 -1.47
CA GLU A 258 -19.64 6.41 -2.06
C GLU A 258 -18.34 7.17 -2.33
N ALA A 259 -18.28 7.86 -3.46
CA ALA A 259 -17.11 8.64 -3.84
C ALA A 259 -16.91 9.81 -2.86
N SER A 260 -15.76 9.82 -2.19
CA SER A 260 -15.38 10.87 -1.24
C SER A 260 -14.68 12.07 -1.90
N ALA A 261 -14.24 11.92 -3.16
CA ALA A 261 -13.64 12.99 -3.95
C ALA A 261 -13.94 12.84 -5.45
N PRO A 262 -14.04 13.95 -6.21
CA PRO A 262 -14.26 13.91 -7.65
C PRO A 262 -13.18 13.09 -8.39
N GLY A 263 -13.60 12.19 -9.28
CA GLY A 263 -12.70 11.37 -10.11
C GLY A 263 -12.28 10.03 -9.50
N GLN A 264 -12.88 9.63 -8.37
CA GLN A 264 -12.81 8.25 -7.88
C GLN A 264 -13.70 7.34 -8.75
N ILE A 265 -13.24 6.11 -9.00
CA ILE A 265 -13.93 5.08 -9.76
C ILE A 265 -14.17 3.90 -8.82
N ASP A 266 -15.39 3.35 -8.81
CA ASP A 266 -15.67 2.10 -8.10
C ASP A 266 -14.68 1.00 -8.52
N VAL A 267 -14.17 0.23 -7.57
CA VAL A 267 -13.08 -0.71 -7.82
C VAL A 267 -13.46 -1.81 -8.80
N THR A 268 -14.71 -2.30 -8.76
CA THR A 268 -15.22 -3.31 -9.68
C THR A 268 -15.29 -2.74 -11.09
N GLN A 269 -15.80 -1.51 -11.23
CA GLN A 269 -15.82 -0.82 -12.52
C GLN A 269 -14.40 -0.54 -13.05
N LEU A 270 -13.48 -0.08 -12.19
CA LEU A 270 -12.09 0.16 -12.55
C LEU A 270 -11.41 -1.13 -13.03
N LYS A 271 -11.62 -2.24 -12.32
CA LYS A 271 -11.07 -3.56 -12.69
C LYS A 271 -11.54 -3.98 -14.09
N GLN A 272 -12.81 -3.77 -14.40
CA GLN A 272 -13.37 -4.03 -15.73
C GLN A 272 -12.77 -3.12 -16.82
N PHE A 273 -12.61 -1.83 -16.54
CA PHE A 273 -11.97 -0.92 -17.49
C PHE A 273 -10.52 -1.30 -17.74
N LEU A 274 -9.73 -1.56 -16.69
CA LEU A 274 -8.34 -1.99 -16.80
C LEU A 274 -8.21 -3.26 -17.62
N LYS A 275 -9.10 -4.25 -17.42
CA LYS A 275 -9.14 -5.47 -18.23
C LYS A 275 -9.48 -5.18 -19.70
N THR A 276 -10.40 -4.26 -19.96
CA THR A 276 -10.82 -3.88 -21.31
C THR A 276 -9.70 -3.18 -22.08
N VAL A 277 -8.97 -2.27 -21.45
CA VAL A 277 -7.93 -1.48 -22.13
C VAL A 277 -6.54 -2.11 -22.09
N GLN A 278 -6.37 -3.19 -21.34
CA GLN A 278 -5.08 -3.88 -21.22
C GLN A 278 -4.52 -4.23 -22.61
N PRO A 279 -3.28 -3.79 -22.95
CA PRO A 279 -2.65 -4.17 -24.20
C PRO A 279 -2.54 -5.69 -24.31
N THR A 280 -2.93 -6.26 -25.45
CA THR A 280 -2.54 -7.62 -25.82
C THR A 280 -1.03 -7.62 -26.08
N GLN A 281 -0.32 -8.58 -25.49
CA GLN A 281 1.11 -8.80 -25.78
C GLN A 281 1.33 -9.13 -27.25
#